data_AF-A0A931WRH9-F1
#
_entry.id   AF-A0A931WRH9-F1
#
_cell.length_a   1.000
_cell.length_b   1.000
_cell.length_c   1.000
_cell.angle_alpha   90.00
_cell.angle_beta   90.00
_cell.angle_gamma   90.00
#
_symmetry.space_group_name_H-M   'P 1'
#
loop_
_entity.id
_entity.type
_entity.pdbx_description
1 polymer ?
#
loop_
_entity_poly.entity_id
_entity_poly.type
_entity_poly.pdbx_seq_one_letter_code
_entity_poly.pdbx_strand_id
1 'polypeptide(L)' 'MEMHLTAEPFVSLIAGILIFVMPHLLNYIVATYLILIGLLGLF' A
#
# COMPACT_ATOMS: atom_id res chain seq x y z
N MET A 1 28.77 12.81 8.17
CA MET A 1 27.90 12.75 9.36
C MET A 1 26.52 12.41 8.85
N GLU A 2 26.18 11.12 8.86
CA GLU A 2 24.85 10.65 8.47
C GLU A 2 23.93 10.94 9.65
N MET A 3 23.12 12.00 9.53
CA MET A 3 22.05 12.26 10.49
C MET A 3 21.04 11.14 10.32
N HIS A 4 21.16 10.07 11.11
CA HIS A 4 20.08 9.12 11.30
C HIS A 4 18.90 9.92 11.85
N LEU A 5 17.97 10.26 10.96
CA LEU A 5 16.70 10.86 11.30
C LEU A 5 15.94 9.80 12.10
N THR A 6 16.09 9.81 13.41
CA THR A 6 15.39 8.95 14.38
C THR A 6 13.86 9.05 14.27
N ALA A 7 13.35 9.93 13.39
CA ALA A 7 11.97 10.04 12.98
C ALA A 7 11.51 9.01 11.93
N GLU A 8 12.40 8.40 11.12
CA GLU A 8 12.01 7.41 10.09
C GLU A 8 11.22 6.21 10.66
N PRO A 9 11.60 5.61 11.81
CA PRO A 9 10.85 4.50 12.38
C PRO A 9 9.45 4.92 12.86
N PHE A 10 9.30 6.13 13.40
CA PHE A 10 8.01 6.63 13.88
C PHE A 10 7.08 6.99 12.71
N VAL A 11 7.61 7.57 11.63
CA VAL A 11 6.85 7.89 10.43
C VAL A 11 6.35 6.60 9.75
N SER A 12 7.20 5.57 9.63
CA SER A 12 6.78 4.28 9.06
C SER A 12 5.75 3.55 9.92
N LEU A 13 5.86 3.64 11.26
CA LEU A 13 4.88 3.08 12.18
C LEU A 13 3.50 3.76 12.05
N ILE A 14 3.47 5.09 12.01
CA ILE A 14 2.24 5.85 11.81
C ILE A 14 1.62 5.55 10.45
N ALA A 15 2.45 5.50 9.38
CA ALA A 15 2.00 5.13 8.05
C ALA A 15 1.41 3.70 8.00
N GLY A 16 2.03 2.74 8.70
CA GLY A 16 1.54 1.37 8.82
C GLY A 16 0.18 1.29 9.53
N ILE A 17 -0.01 2.05 10.61
CA ILE A 17 -1.30 2.15 11.31
C ILE A 17 -2.35 2.82 10.41
N LEU A 18 -1.98 3.87 9.69
CA LEU A 18 -2.87 4.59 8.77
C LEU A 18 -3.42 3.66 7.67
N ILE A 19 -2.58 2.77 7.14
CA ILE A 19 -2.98 1.74 6.17
C ILE A 19 -3.96 0.73 6.78
N PHE A 20 -3.79 0.39 8.06
CA PHE A 20 -4.67 -0.54 8.78
C PHE A 20 -6.08 0.03 9.00
N VAL A 21 -6.20 1.34 9.21
CA VAL A 21 -7.48 2.04 9.40
C VAL A 21 -8.24 2.19 8.08
N MET A 22 -7.53 2.39 6.97
CA MET A 22 -8.13 2.64 5.65
C MET A 22 -7.62 1.63 4.60
N PRO A 23 -8.07 0.36 4.63
CA PRO A 23 -7.66 -0.65 3.65
C PRO A 23 -8.26 -0.42 2.24
N HIS A 24 -9.18 0.53 2.10
CA HIS A 24 -9.99 0.75 0.90
C HIS A 24 -9.16 1.14 -0.35
N LEU A 25 -8.03 1.84 -0.16
CA LEU A 25 -7.10 2.17 -1.25
C LEU A 25 -6.48 0.92 -1.86
N LEU A 26 -6.14 -0.08 -1.03
CA LEU A 26 -5.56 -1.33 -1.50
C LEU A 26 -6.58 -2.17 -2.27
N ASN A 27 -7.85 -2.15 -1.84
CA ASN A 27 -8.93 -2.84 -2.54
C ASN A 27 -9.14 -2.33 -3.98
N TYR A 28 -8.98 -1.03 -4.24
CA TYR A 28 -9.12 -0.47 -5.58
C TYR A 28 -8.02 -0.98 -6.54
N ILE A 29 -6.78 -1.04 -6.04
CA ILE A 29 -5.63 -1.56 -6.79
C ILE A 29 -5.82 -3.05 -7.09
N VAL A 30 -6.20 -3.84 -6.09
CA VAL A 30 -6.44 -5.28 -6.23
C VAL A 30 -7.60 -5.55 -7.19
N ALA A 31 -8.71 -4.81 -7.09
CA ALA A 31 -9.85 -4.95 -7.99
C ALA A 31 -9.46 -4.69 -9.45
N THR A 32 -8.73 -3.60 -9.71
CA THR A 32 -8.24 -3.29 -11.06
C THR A 32 -7.32 -4.40 -11.60
N TYR A 33 -6.39 -4.89 -10.77
CA TYR A 33 -5.49 -5.97 -11.14
C TYR A 33 -6.22 -7.27 -11.49
N LEU A 34 -7.21 -7.66 -10.67
CA LEU A 34 -8.04 -8.85 -10.91
C LEU A 34 -8.91 -8.70 -12.16
N ILE A 35 -9.43 -7.50 -12.44
CA ILE A 35 -10.18 -7.21 -13.67
C ILE A 35 -9.26 -7.34 -14.87
N LEU A 36 -8.06 -6.75 -14.84
CA LEU A 36 -7.11 -6.81 -15.95
C LEU A 36 -6.67 -8.25 -16.24
N ILE A 37 -6.31 -9.01 -15.21
CA ILE A 37 -5.93 -10.41 -15.38
C ILE A 37 -7.11 -11.29 -15.79
N GLY A 38 -8.30 -11.06 -15.22
CA GLY A 38 -9.52 -11.77 -15.61
C GLY A 38 -9.86 -11.53 -17.07
N LEU A 39 -9.71 -10.29 -17.56
CA LEU A 39 -9.85 -9.98 -18.97
C LEU A 39 -8.76 -10.67 -19.78
N LEU A 40 -7.48 -10.44 -19.46
CA LEU A 40 -6.35 -11.00 -20.23
C LEU A 40 -6.32 -12.53 -20.28
N GLY A 41 -6.81 -13.22 -19.25
CA GLY A 41 -6.89 -14.69 -19.20
C GLY A 41 -8.13 -15.28 -19.88
N LEU A 42 -9.08 -14.45 -20.32
CA LEU A 42 -10.27 -14.86 -21.09
C LEU A 42 -10.04 -14.85 -22.62
N PHE A 43 -8.86 -14.45 -23.10
CA PHE A 43 -8.52 -14.38 -24.53
C PHE A 43 -7.39 -15.35 -24.91
#